data_AF-A0AAV6YLE4-F1
#
_entry.id   AF-A0AAV6YLE4-F1
#
_cell.length_a   1.000
_cell.length_b   1.000
_cell.length_c   1.000
_cell.angle_alpha   90.00
_cell.angle_beta   90.00
_cell.angle_gamma   90.00
#
_symmetry.space_group_name_H-M   'P 1'
#
loop_
_entity.id
_entity.type
_entity.pdbx_description
1 polymer ?
#
loop_
_entity_poly.entity_id
_entity_poly.type
_entity_poly.pdbx_seq_one_letter_code
_entity_poly.pdbx_strand_id
1 'polypeptide(L)'
;QVIGGAGLDVDFSVTTPSGILLIMERRRSDGVHTVEPTEAGDYMICFDNSFSTISEKLVFFELSLQVRGGRREESWGMVVADGYTS
;
A
#
# COMPACT_ATOMS: atom_id res chain seq x y z
N GLN A 1 -0.40 -6.28 -7.88
CA GLN A 1 0.21 -7.26 -8.80
C GLN A 1 1.49 -6.68 -9.36
N VAL A 2 2.57 -7.46 -9.42
CA VAL A 2 3.83 -7.10 -10.10
C VAL A 2 3.71 -7.51 -11.56
N ILE A 3 3.81 -6.54 -12.46
CA ILE A 3 3.55 -6.71 -13.91
C ILE A 3 4.82 -6.57 -14.76
N GLY A 4 5.97 -6.30 -14.13
CA GLY A 4 7.26 -6.21 -14.82
C GLY A 4 8.45 -6.14 -13.86
N GLY A 5 9.63 -6.48 -14.38
CA GLY A 5 10.87 -6.60 -13.62
C GLY A 5 11.29 -8.05 -13.35
N ALA A 6 12.56 -8.27 -13.02
CA ALA A 6 13.10 -9.62 -12.75
C ALA A 6 12.51 -10.18 -11.45
N GLY A 7 12.20 -11.49 -11.41
CA GLY A 7 11.64 -12.16 -10.23
C GLY A 7 10.13 -12.02 -10.06
N LEU A 8 9.54 -10.93 -10.57
CA LEU A 8 8.10 -10.62 -10.46
C LEU A 8 7.60 -10.62 -8.99
N ASP A 9 8.41 -10.08 -8.08
CA ASP A 9 8.16 -10.04 -6.66
C ASP A 9 8.34 -8.63 -6.08
N VAL A 10 7.64 -8.33 -4.98
CA VAL A 10 7.80 -7.10 -4.19
C VAL A 10 7.50 -7.40 -2.72
N ASP A 11 8.09 -6.63 -1.81
CA ASP A 11 7.70 -6.62 -0.41
C ASP A 11 6.55 -5.60 -0.24
N PHE A 12 5.50 -5.97 0.48
CA PHE A 12 4.30 -5.16 0.68
C PHE A 12 4.07 -4.94 2.18
N SER A 13 3.75 -3.72 2.57
CA SER A 13 3.33 -3.44 3.95
C SER A 13 2.26 -2.37 4.07
N VAL A 14 1.50 -2.46 5.16
CA VAL A 14 0.51 -1.46 5.57
C VAL A 14 0.77 -1.08 7.02
N THR A 15 0.85 0.22 7.30
CA THR A 15 1.13 0.77 8.62
C THR A 15 0.06 1.78 9.02
N THR A 16 -0.35 1.77 10.29
CA THR A 16 -1.32 2.72 10.84
C THR A 16 -0.72 4.12 11.02
N PRO A 17 -1.56 5.16 11.23
CA PRO A 17 -1.10 6.51 11.56
C PRO A 17 -0.15 6.57 12.76
N SER A 18 -0.38 5.73 13.77
CA SER A 18 0.48 5.60 14.95
C SER A 18 1.78 4.80 14.72
N GLY A 19 2.06 4.39 13.48
CA GLY A 19 3.26 3.64 13.11
C GLY A 19 3.18 2.14 13.37
N ILE A 20 1.99 1.59 13.63
CA ILE A 20 1.80 0.16 13.91
C ILE A 20 1.72 -0.60 12.59
N LEU A 21 2.54 -1.64 12.43
CA LEU A 21 2.51 -2.51 11.26
C LEU A 21 1.27 -3.42 11.29
N LEU A 22 0.38 -3.28 10.32
CA LEU A 22 -0.82 -4.12 10.17
C LEU A 22 -0.56 -5.32 9.27
N ILE A 23 0.10 -5.10 8.14
CA ILE A 23 0.36 -6.12 7.12
C ILE A 23 1.83 -6.05 6.74
N MET A 24 2.47 -7.21 6.63
CA MET A 24 3.79 -7.36 6.04
C MET A 24 3.84 -8.66 5.26
N GLU A 25 4.09 -8.53 3.97
CA GLU A 25 4.34 -9.66 3.09
C GLU A 25 5.68 -9.46 2.39
N ARG A 26 6.39 -10.56 2.18
CA ARG A 26 7.67 -10.56 1.50
C ARG A 26 7.59 -11.37 0.22
N ARG A 27 8.23 -10.86 -0.82
CA ARG A 27 8.41 -11.51 -2.13
C ARG A 27 7.11 -12.05 -2.72
N ARG A 28 6.11 -11.18 -2.84
CA ARG A 28 4.82 -11.51 -3.44
C ARG A 28 4.69 -10.94 -4.85
N SER A 29 4.07 -11.71 -5.73
CA SER A 29 3.69 -11.30 -7.09
C SER A 29 2.35 -10.56 -7.12
N ASP A 30 1.46 -10.86 -6.17
CA ASP A 30 0.11 -10.36 -6.08
C ASP A 30 -0.44 -10.54 -4.66
N GLY A 31 -1.57 -9.89 -4.38
CA GLY A 31 -2.23 -9.91 -3.08
C GLY A 31 -3.46 -9.01 -3.09
N VAL A 32 -4.43 -9.35 -2.25
CA VAL A 32 -5.64 -8.55 -2.00
C VAL A 32 -5.86 -8.53 -0.50
N HIS A 33 -5.98 -7.33 0.07
CA HIS A 33 -6.12 -7.13 1.51
C HIS A 33 -7.29 -6.18 1.78
N THR A 34 -8.02 -6.45 2.86
CA THR A 34 -9.06 -5.54 3.38
C THR A 34 -8.66 -5.14 4.79
N VAL A 35 -8.53 -3.84 5.02
CA VAL A 35 -8.17 -3.27 6.32
C VAL A 35 -9.37 -2.50 6.83
N GLU A 36 -9.82 -2.83 8.04
CA GLU A 36 -10.79 -2.03 8.78
C GLU A 36 -10.04 -0.94 9.55
N PRO A 37 -10.28 0.36 9.30
CA PRO A 37 -9.59 1.43 10.02
C PRO A 37 -9.88 1.35 11.52
N THR A 38 -8.82 1.26 12.33
CA THR A 38 -8.90 1.19 13.80
C THR A 38 -8.73 2.56 14.47
N GLU A 39 -8.04 3.47 13.78
CA GLU A 39 -7.78 4.84 14.21
C GLU A 39 -7.91 5.83 13.04
N ALA A 40 -8.10 7.12 13.35
CA ALA A 40 -8.18 8.18 12.36
C ALA A 40 -6.77 8.68 11.98
N GLY A 41 -6.57 8.99 10.71
CA GLY A 41 -5.32 9.53 10.17
C GLY A 41 -4.88 8.82 8.89
N ASP A 42 -3.63 9.04 8.51
CA ASP A 42 -3.06 8.53 7.27
C ASP A 42 -2.48 7.11 7.45
N TYR A 43 -3.03 6.17 6.70
CA TYR A 43 -2.48 4.82 6.61
C TYR A 43 -1.48 4.78 5.47
N MET A 44 -0.31 4.20 5.72
CA MET A 44 0.76 4.13 4.74
C MET A 44 0.80 2.76 4.09
N ILE A 45 0.76 2.72 2.77
CA ILE A 45 0.96 1.52 1.95
C ILE A 45 2.34 1.62 1.32
N CYS A 46 3.19 0.61 1.54
CA CYS A 46 4.55 0.58 0.99
C CYS A 46 4.74 -0.61 0.06
N PHE A 47 5.41 -0.36 -1.06
CA PHE A 47 5.95 -1.37 -1.96
C PHE A 47 7.47 -1.25 -1.95
N ASP A 48 8.16 -2.23 -1.38
CA ASP A 48 9.62 -2.22 -1.23
C ASP A 48 10.29 -3.16 -2.24
N ASN A 49 11.26 -2.62 -2.96
CA ASN A 49 12.13 -3.32 -3.89
C ASN A 49 13.62 -3.10 -3.54
N SER A 50 13.93 -2.71 -2.30
CA SER A 50 15.29 -2.40 -1.84
C SER A 50 16.23 -3.61 -1.98
N PHE A 51 15.66 -4.82 -2.00
CA PHE A 51 16.40 -6.05 -2.18
C PHE A 51 16.93 -6.30 -3.60
N SER A 52 16.37 -5.62 -4.62
CA SER A 52 16.81 -5.77 -6.00
C SER A 52 17.90 -4.76 -6.28
N THR A 53 19.14 -5.22 -6.42
CA THR A 53 20.30 -4.35 -6.70
C THR A 53 20.35 -3.83 -8.13
N ILE A 54 19.63 -4.46 -9.07
CA ILE A 54 19.75 -4.17 -10.51
C ILE A 54 18.40 -3.92 -11.18
N SER A 55 17.33 -4.60 -10.74
CA SER A 55 16.05 -4.59 -11.44
C SER A 55 15.01 -3.72 -10.76
N GLU A 56 14.45 -2.77 -11.51
CA GLU A 56 13.20 -2.10 -11.18
C GLU A 56 12.01 -3.07 -11.22
N LYS A 57 10.93 -2.73 -10.52
CA LYS A 57 9.67 -3.47 -10.50
C LYS A 57 8.54 -2.56 -10.92
N LEU A 58 7.68 -3.04 -11.81
CA LEU A 58 6.43 -2.37 -12.18
C LEU A 58 5.29 -3.00 -11.37
N VAL A 59 4.66 -2.21 -10.50
CA VAL A 59 3.57 -2.67 -9.65
C VAL A 59 2.28 -1.98 -10.06
N PHE A 60 1.27 -2.77 -10.39
CA PHE A 60 -0.11 -2.32 -10.52
C PHE A 60 -0.84 -2.53 -9.19
N PHE A 61 -1.47 -1.49 -8.68
CA PHE A 61 -2.31 -1.55 -7.49
C PHE A 61 -3.61 -0.79 -7.67
N GLU A 62 -4.63 -1.21 -6.94
CA GLU A 62 -5.92 -0.56 -6.85
C GLU A 62 -6.26 -0.38 -5.37
N LEU A 63 -6.84 0.78 -5.02
CA LEU A 63 -7.31 1.09 -3.68
C LEU A 63 -8.78 1.45 -3.74
N SER A 64 -9.60 0.73 -2.98
CA SER A 64 -11.04 0.99 -2.84
C SER A 64 -11.35 1.42 -1.41
N LEU A 65 -11.93 2.60 -1.24
CA LEU A 65 -12.32 3.14 0.06
C LEU A 65 -13.83 2.98 0.25
N GLN A 66 -14.26 2.31 1.31
CA GLN A 66 -15.68 2.12 1.65
C GLN A 66 -16.05 2.95 2.88
N VAL A 67 -16.79 4.04 2.69
CA VAL A 67 -17.30 4.89 3.78
C VAL A 67 -18.64 4.33 4.29
N ARG A 68 -18.69 3.87 5.55
CA ARG A 68 -19.94 3.44 6.20
C ARG A 68 -20.50 4.56 7.07
N GLY A 69 -21.51 5.28 6.58
CA GLY A 69 -22.32 6.22 7.39
C GLY A 69 -22.42 7.63 6.82
N GLY A 70 -23.65 8.08 6.51
CA GLY A 70 -23.94 9.37 5.90
C GLY A 70 -24.13 10.51 6.91
N ARG A 71 -23.35 11.59 6.74
CA ARG A 71 -23.78 13.00 6.73
C ARG A 71 -22.56 13.94 6.72
N ARG A 72 -22.07 14.21 5.51
CA ARG A 72 -21.74 15.51 4.92
C ARG A 72 -20.93 15.23 3.67
N GLU A 73 -21.33 15.88 2.58
CA GLU A 73 -20.56 15.95 1.34
C GLU A 73 -19.11 16.32 1.66
N GLU A 74 -18.16 15.68 0.97
CA GLU A 74 -16.71 15.96 0.99
C GLU A 74 -15.84 15.26 2.05
N SER A 75 -16.07 13.98 2.34
CA SER A 75 -14.96 13.12 2.81
C SER A 75 -14.35 12.41 1.60
N TRP A 76 -13.56 13.15 0.83
CA TRP A 76 -12.71 12.55 -0.20
C TRP A 76 -11.48 11.97 0.48
N GLY A 77 -11.23 10.68 0.33
CA GLY A 77 -9.94 10.09 0.70
C GLY A 77 -8.88 10.64 -0.24
N MET A 78 -7.87 11.32 0.32
CA MET A 78 -6.71 11.77 -0.44
C MET A 78 -5.66 10.67 -0.43
N VAL A 79 -5.20 10.27 -1.61
CA VAL A 79 -4.04 9.39 -1.75
C VAL A 79 -2.84 10.27 -2.05
N VAL A 80 -1.86 10.27 -1.14
CA VAL A 80 -0.57 10.91 -1.35
C VAL A 80 0.42 9.83 -1.75
N ALA A 81 0.95 9.93 -2.96
CA ALA A 81 1.98 9.02 -3.46
C ALA A 81 3.34 9.71 -3.33
N ASP A 82 4.00 9.51 -2.20
CA ASP A 82 5.36 9.99 -1.99
C ASP A 82 6.35 8.94 -2.48
N GLY A 83 7.17 9.30 -3.47
CA GLY A 83 8.29 8.49 -3.93
C GLY A 83 9.45 8.62 -2.96
N TYR A 84 9.45 7.83 -1.87
CA TYR A 84 10.61 7.72 -1.00
C TYR A 84 11.63 6.78 -1.64
N THR A 85 12.65 7.33 -2.31
CA THR A 85 13.88 6.61 -2.61
C THR A 85 14.73 6.60 -1.34
N SER A 86 15.07 5.43 -0.79
CA SER A 86 16.16 5.33 0.19
C SER A 86 17.49 5.66 -0.47
#